data_AF-A0A3N1CPR6-F1
#
_entry.id   AF-A0A3N1CPR6-F1
#
_cell.length_a   1.000
_cell.length_b   1.000
_cell.length_c   1.000
_cell.angle_alpha   90.00
_cell.angle_beta   90.00
_cell.angle_gamma   90.00
#
_symmetry.space_group_name_H-M   'P 1'
#
loop_
_entity.id
_entity.type
_entity.pdbx_description
1 polymer ?
#
loop_
_entity_poly.entity_id
_entity_poly.type
_entity_poly.pdbx_seq_one_letter_code
_entity_poly.pdbx_strand_id
1 'polypeptide(L)'
;MGGDMGIFKRSRDTSPAAAAIAEFWDRWPELRERIAAAGESLPTDLHEEITLLVHRIHPDLVWEIDPEAPAFTISGQGADELRGLAERWRKGRPRRDRWTFHAARQADPEALGTKLALGDHEFDLSYVKLGMRVDQGKARIDIAAYHPDFLFVDEQTRLQVAGTVLVWALGEDDVARWIGDVTIAIEAPMDALPPNLLASVVEQIAEPFRQGAWLKGEGRTPRGHPAQITVRFPLHRQDHPLFDLHVSITLPYAHSGPDRLPVAPSSEALRAVEERIEKLDGAVLFLRETGDGLRVFHLYADPDSAVVAELDQLAAAWPEGKGKVESRHDPAWRTVQPYRI
;
A
#
# COMPACT_ATOMS: atom_id res chain seq x y z
N MET A 1 4.22 55.23 -11.06
CA MET A 1 4.27 54.01 -11.90
C MET A 1 4.48 52.84 -10.95
N GLY A 2 3.38 52.21 -10.51
CA GLY A 2 3.42 51.02 -9.67
C GLY A 2 3.46 49.79 -10.57
N GLY A 3 4.53 49.02 -10.47
CA GLY A 3 4.70 47.75 -11.18
C GLY A 3 3.90 46.66 -10.49
N ASP A 4 2.95 46.11 -11.23
CA ASP A 4 2.04 45.04 -10.85
C ASP A 4 2.84 43.76 -10.58
N MET A 5 2.77 43.26 -9.34
CA MET A 5 3.44 42.05 -8.91
C MET A 5 2.50 40.87 -9.21
N GLY A 6 2.62 40.33 -10.43
CA GLY A 6 1.86 39.17 -10.86
C GLY A 6 2.06 37.98 -9.93
N ILE A 7 1.01 37.64 -9.18
CA ILE A 7 0.91 36.42 -8.40
C ILE A 7 0.88 35.24 -9.39
N PHE A 8 1.99 34.52 -9.53
CA PHE A 8 2.03 33.26 -10.25
C PHE A 8 1.24 32.20 -9.46
N LYS A 9 -0.07 32.11 -9.71
CA LYS A 9 -0.81 30.88 -9.49
C LYS A 9 -0.24 29.84 -10.45
N ARG A 10 0.64 28.96 -9.97
CA ARG A 10 0.89 27.68 -10.64
C ARG A 10 -0.45 26.96 -10.72
N SER A 11 -1.02 26.91 -11.91
CA SER A 11 -2.00 25.89 -12.26
C SER A 11 -1.44 24.55 -11.78
N ARG A 12 -2.20 23.81 -10.97
CA ARG A 12 -1.89 22.39 -10.71
C ARG A 12 -1.97 21.74 -12.09
N ASP A 13 -0.83 21.39 -12.68
CA ASP A 13 -0.82 20.50 -13.84
C ASP A 13 -1.47 19.20 -13.40
N THR A 14 -2.74 19.01 -13.75
CA THR A 14 -3.47 17.79 -13.49
C THR A 14 -2.73 16.68 -14.21
N SER A 15 -2.26 15.67 -13.47
CA SER A 15 -1.57 14.54 -14.07
C SER A 15 -2.50 13.84 -15.10
N PRO A 16 -1.95 13.18 -16.14
CA PRO A 16 -2.77 12.44 -17.10
C PRO A 16 -3.74 11.45 -16.42
N ALA A 17 -3.27 10.77 -15.37
CA ALA A 17 -4.09 9.87 -14.57
C ALA A 17 -5.24 10.59 -13.84
N ALA A 18 -5.00 11.78 -13.27
CA ALA A 18 -6.06 12.55 -12.62
C ALA A 18 -7.12 13.04 -13.62
N ALA A 19 -6.72 13.39 -14.84
CA ALA A 19 -7.66 13.71 -15.92
C ALA A 19 -8.49 12.49 -16.36
N ALA A 20 -7.86 11.31 -16.50
CA ALA A 20 -8.55 10.07 -16.82
C ALA A 20 -9.53 9.63 -15.70
N ILE A 21 -9.15 9.81 -14.43
CA ILE A 21 -10.05 9.56 -13.30
C ILE A 21 -11.28 10.49 -13.37
N ALA A 22 -11.09 11.77 -13.67
CA ALA A 22 -12.20 12.70 -13.83
C ALA A 22 -13.11 12.29 -14.99
N GLU A 23 -12.53 11.90 -16.13
CA GLU A 23 -13.29 11.40 -17.29
C GLU A 23 -14.14 10.17 -16.93
N PHE A 24 -13.58 9.19 -16.20
CA PHE A 24 -14.34 8.03 -15.74
C PHE A 24 -15.59 8.47 -14.96
N TRP A 25 -15.42 9.39 -14.01
CA TRP A 25 -16.52 9.86 -13.16
C TRP A 25 -17.53 10.73 -13.89
N ASP A 26 -17.12 11.48 -14.90
CA ASP A 26 -18.02 12.23 -15.77
C ASP A 26 -18.94 11.30 -16.58
N ARG A 27 -18.44 10.12 -16.98
CA ARG A 27 -19.21 9.11 -17.72
C ARG A 27 -20.06 8.20 -16.81
N TRP A 28 -19.71 8.09 -15.53
CA TRP A 28 -20.34 7.18 -14.58
C TRP A 28 -21.88 7.24 -14.49
N PRO A 29 -22.54 8.42 -14.50
CA PRO A 29 -24.01 8.48 -14.40
C PRO A 29 -24.76 7.74 -15.51
N GLU A 30 -24.20 7.74 -16.73
CA GLU A 30 -24.76 7.01 -17.87
C GLU A 30 -24.40 5.53 -17.80
N LEU A 31 -23.13 5.23 -17.50
CA LEU A 31 -22.62 3.86 -17.40
C LEU A 31 -23.40 3.04 -16.38
N ARG A 32 -23.63 3.57 -15.18
CA ARG A 32 -24.30 2.82 -14.10
C ARG A 32 -25.76 2.46 -14.43
N GLU A 33 -26.45 3.25 -15.26
CA GLU A 33 -27.82 2.94 -15.70
C GLU A 33 -27.80 1.86 -16.78
N ARG A 34 -26.83 1.91 -17.71
CA ARG A 34 -26.63 0.85 -18.71
C ARG A 34 -26.22 -0.48 -18.07
N ILE A 35 -25.35 -0.44 -17.06
CA ILE A 35 -24.97 -1.61 -16.27
C ILE A 35 -26.19 -2.19 -15.56
N ALA A 36 -26.99 -1.36 -14.87
CA ALA A 36 -28.20 -1.83 -14.19
C ALA A 36 -29.23 -2.45 -15.15
N ALA A 37 -29.30 -1.95 -16.39
CA ALA A 37 -30.19 -2.49 -17.43
C ALA A 37 -29.70 -3.82 -18.03
N ALA A 38 -28.40 -4.15 -17.93
CA ALA A 38 -27.81 -5.35 -18.51
C ALA A 38 -28.16 -6.64 -17.75
N GLY A 39 -28.44 -6.56 -16.45
CA GLY A 39 -28.70 -7.73 -15.61
C GLY A 39 -27.42 -8.53 -15.33
N GLU A 40 -27.49 -9.87 -15.42
CA GLU A 40 -26.41 -10.78 -15.00
C GLU A 40 -25.18 -10.77 -15.92
N SER A 41 -25.32 -10.36 -17.19
CA SER A 41 -24.21 -10.34 -18.15
C SER A 41 -24.15 -9.01 -18.89
N LEU A 42 -22.97 -8.39 -18.87
CA LEU A 42 -22.73 -7.15 -19.61
C LEU A 42 -22.64 -7.43 -21.12
N PRO A 43 -23.27 -6.60 -21.97
CA PRO A 43 -22.99 -6.57 -23.40
C PRO A 43 -21.50 -6.32 -23.69
N THR A 44 -20.97 -6.96 -24.73
CA THR A 44 -19.54 -6.88 -25.11
C THR A 44 -19.07 -5.44 -25.31
N ASP A 45 -19.87 -4.61 -25.97
CA ASP A 45 -19.57 -3.19 -26.23
C ASP A 45 -19.49 -2.37 -24.92
N LEU A 46 -20.38 -2.64 -23.96
CA LEU A 46 -20.33 -1.99 -22.65
C LEU A 46 -19.11 -2.46 -21.84
N HIS A 47 -18.77 -3.75 -21.88
CA HIS A 47 -17.57 -4.27 -21.24
C HIS A 47 -16.29 -3.64 -21.82
N GLU A 48 -16.20 -3.53 -23.15
CA GLU A 48 -15.07 -2.87 -23.83
C GLU A 48 -14.98 -1.37 -23.48
N GLU A 49 -16.11 -0.68 -23.41
CA GLU A 49 -16.15 0.74 -23.02
C GLU A 49 -15.63 0.96 -21.59
N ILE A 50 -16.10 0.16 -20.62
CA ILE A 50 -15.64 0.25 -19.23
C ILE A 50 -14.13 -0.06 -19.17
N THR A 51 -13.70 -1.12 -19.85
CA THR A 51 -12.29 -1.51 -19.92
C THR A 51 -11.42 -0.38 -20.47
N LEU A 52 -11.86 0.28 -21.55
CA LEU A 52 -11.13 1.42 -22.11
C LEU A 52 -11.04 2.59 -21.13
N LEU A 53 -12.11 2.90 -20.39
CA LEU A 53 -12.11 3.98 -19.39
C LEU A 53 -11.16 3.68 -18.23
N VAL A 54 -11.15 2.44 -17.74
CA VAL A 54 -10.22 1.99 -16.68
C VAL A 54 -8.77 2.02 -17.18
N HIS A 55 -8.52 1.52 -18.39
CA HIS A 55 -7.17 1.49 -18.97
C HIS A 55 -6.61 2.88 -19.30
N ARG A 56 -7.46 3.90 -19.49
CA ARG A 56 -7.02 5.30 -19.58
C ARG A 56 -6.45 5.82 -18.25
N ILE A 57 -6.91 5.30 -17.11
CA ILE A 57 -6.30 5.59 -15.81
C ILE A 57 -4.94 4.91 -15.74
N HIS A 58 -4.90 3.59 -16.02
CA HIS A 58 -3.68 2.82 -16.16
C HIS A 58 -3.96 1.48 -16.86
N PRO A 59 -3.12 1.02 -17.80
CA PRO A 59 -3.37 -0.19 -18.59
C PRO A 59 -3.41 -1.50 -17.76
N ASP A 60 -2.71 -1.54 -16.64
CA ASP A 60 -2.63 -2.74 -15.78
C ASP A 60 -3.72 -2.77 -14.68
N LEU A 61 -4.61 -1.77 -14.64
CA LEU A 61 -5.76 -1.82 -13.74
C LEU A 61 -6.84 -2.71 -14.34
N VAL A 62 -7.42 -3.57 -13.49
CA VAL A 62 -8.59 -4.38 -13.84
C VAL A 62 -9.81 -3.89 -13.07
N TRP A 63 -10.98 -4.32 -13.50
CA TRP A 63 -12.23 -4.00 -12.85
C TRP A 63 -13.14 -5.22 -12.73
N GLU A 64 -14.06 -5.15 -11.77
CA GLU A 64 -15.09 -6.16 -11.52
C GLU A 64 -16.36 -5.47 -11.02
N ILE A 65 -17.48 -6.10 -11.30
CA ILE A 65 -18.79 -5.70 -10.79
C ILE A 65 -19.31 -6.87 -9.96
N ASP A 66 -19.78 -6.53 -8.77
CA ASP A 66 -20.41 -7.51 -7.89
C ASP A 66 -21.76 -7.96 -8.51
N PRO A 67 -22.00 -9.28 -8.65
CA PRO A 67 -23.22 -9.78 -9.26
C PRO A 67 -24.45 -9.67 -8.34
N GLU A 68 -24.26 -9.56 -7.02
CA GLU A 68 -25.32 -9.55 -6.01
C GLU A 68 -25.62 -8.15 -5.46
N ALA A 69 -24.66 -7.23 -5.55
CA ALA A 69 -24.77 -5.87 -5.05
C ALA A 69 -24.32 -4.84 -6.10
N PRO A 70 -24.82 -3.59 -6.05
CA PRO A 70 -24.29 -2.51 -6.90
C PRO A 70 -22.91 -2.10 -6.38
N ALA A 71 -21.88 -2.88 -6.64
CA ALA A 71 -20.50 -2.57 -6.29
C ALA A 71 -19.58 -2.65 -7.50
N PHE A 72 -18.65 -1.70 -7.58
CA PHE A 72 -17.64 -1.64 -8.63
C PHE A 72 -16.26 -1.56 -7.98
N THR A 73 -15.39 -2.48 -8.35
CA THR A 73 -14.02 -2.53 -7.84
C THR A 73 -13.06 -2.24 -8.97
N ILE A 74 -12.06 -1.40 -8.69
CA ILE A 74 -10.83 -1.31 -9.49
C ILE A 74 -9.70 -1.91 -8.66
N SER A 75 -8.89 -2.75 -9.28
CA SER A 75 -7.80 -3.47 -8.63
C SER A 75 -6.50 -3.33 -9.42
N GLY A 76 -5.39 -3.24 -8.69
CA GLY A 76 -4.03 -3.30 -9.24
C GLY A 76 -3.46 -4.71 -9.30
N GLN A 77 -4.25 -5.74 -8.97
CA GLN A 77 -3.82 -7.14 -8.93
C GLN A 77 -2.59 -7.37 -8.04
N GLY A 78 -2.52 -6.67 -6.91
CA GLY A 78 -1.38 -6.73 -5.99
C GLY A 78 -0.18 -5.86 -6.37
N ALA A 79 -0.25 -5.09 -7.45
CA ALA A 79 0.80 -4.13 -7.80
C ALA A 79 0.75 -2.90 -6.86
N ASP A 80 1.74 -2.81 -5.95
CA ASP A 80 1.86 -1.74 -4.96
C ASP A 80 1.78 -0.34 -5.61
N GLU A 81 2.42 -0.14 -6.76
CA GLU A 81 2.42 1.15 -7.49
C GLU A 81 1.02 1.61 -7.93
N LEU A 82 0.07 0.70 -8.15
CA LEU A 82 -1.27 1.03 -8.64
C LEU A 82 -2.25 1.34 -7.51
N ARG A 83 -1.92 0.97 -6.26
CA ARG A 83 -2.83 1.13 -5.12
C ARG A 83 -3.27 2.57 -4.90
N GLY A 84 -2.37 3.53 -5.06
CA GLY A 84 -2.67 4.96 -4.94
C GLY A 84 -3.53 5.50 -6.08
N LEU A 85 -3.38 4.97 -7.30
CA LEU A 85 -4.26 5.32 -8.42
C LEU A 85 -5.68 4.82 -8.19
N ALA A 86 -5.84 3.56 -7.79
CA ALA A 86 -7.14 2.98 -7.45
C ALA A 86 -7.82 3.75 -6.30
N GLU A 87 -7.05 4.18 -5.28
CA GLU A 87 -7.60 4.96 -4.17
C GLU A 87 -8.05 6.36 -4.61
N ARG A 88 -7.25 7.05 -5.44
CA ARG A 88 -7.63 8.35 -6.00
C ARG A 88 -8.89 8.25 -6.84
N TRP A 89 -9.01 7.19 -7.65
CA TRP A 89 -10.24 6.89 -8.37
C TRP A 89 -11.42 6.76 -7.39
N ARG A 90 -11.32 5.90 -6.37
CA ARG A 90 -12.38 5.68 -5.38
C ARG A 90 -12.76 6.96 -4.62
N LYS A 91 -11.80 7.84 -4.32
CA LYS A 91 -12.04 9.14 -3.67
C LYS A 91 -12.74 10.15 -4.59
N GLY A 92 -12.57 10.04 -5.90
CA GLY A 92 -13.23 10.88 -6.90
C GLY A 92 -14.72 10.59 -7.08
N ARG A 93 -15.24 9.51 -6.49
CA ARG A 93 -16.64 9.10 -6.63
C ARG A 93 -17.65 10.19 -6.24
N PRO A 94 -18.84 10.21 -6.86
CA PRO A 94 -19.95 11.04 -6.40
C PRO A 94 -20.30 10.79 -4.93
N ARG A 95 -20.56 11.85 -4.16
CA ARG A 95 -20.86 11.74 -2.71
C ARG A 95 -22.15 10.99 -2.37
N ARG A 96 -23.09 10.93 -3.30
CA ARG A 96 -24.42 10.31 -3.13
C ARG A 96 -24.69 9.40 -4.32
N ASP A 97 -24.06 8.23 -4.30
CA ASP A 97 -24.35 7.14 -5.21
C ASP A 97 -24.92 5.96 -4.43
N ARG A 98 -25.76 5.14 -5.08
CA ARG A 98 -26.26 3.87 -4.53
C ARG A 98 -25.22 2.76 -4.63
N TRP A 99 -24.20 2.96 -5.47
CA TRP A 99 -23.11 2.02 -5.67
C TRP A 99 -22.03 2.13 -4.59
N THR A 100 -21.45 0.98 -4.24
CA THR A 100 -20.24 0.89 -3.43
C THR A 100 -19.02 0.80 -4.34
N PHE A 101 -17.91 1.44 -3.96
CA PHE A 101 -16.69 1.46 -4.77
C PHE A 101 -15.49 1.01 -3.97
N HIS A 102 -14.73 0.06 -4.50
CA HIS A 102 -13.56 -0.50 -3.85
C HIS A 102 -12.30 -0.26 -4.70
N ALA A 103 -11.20 0.12 -4.04
CA ALA A 103 -9.90 0.38 -4.67
C ALA A 103 -8.94 -0.83 -4.61
N ALA A 104 -9.49 -1.99 -4.27
CA ALA A 104 -8.81 -3.27 -4.14
C ALA A 104 -9.90 -4.36 -4.08
N ARG A 105 -9.59 -5.58 -4.54
CA ARG A 105 -10.52 -6.71 -4.42
C ARG A 105 -10.87 -6.99 -2.96
N GLN A 106 -12.15 -7.22 -2.70
CA GLN A 106 -12.64 -7.61 -1.38
C GLN A 106 -12.48 -9.12 -1.19
N ALA A 107 -12.46 -9.55 0.08
CA ALA A 107 -12.55 -10.97 0.40
C ALA A 107 -13.91 -11.52 -0.05
N ASP A 108 -13.91 -12.76 -0.52
CA ASP A 108 -15.10 -13.56 -0.81
C ASP A 108 -14.93 -14.96 -0.22
N PRO A 109 -15.16 -15.13 1.09
CA PRO A 109 -14.98 -16.42 1.75
C PRO A 109 -15.95 -17.50 1.25
N GLU A 110 -17.11 -17.13 0.70
CA GLU A 110 -18.08 -18.08 0.16
C GLU A 110 -17.56 -18.71 -1.14
N ALA A 111 -16.84 -17.95 -1.96
CA ALA A 111 -16.19 -18.47 -3.16
C ALA A 111 -15.19 -19.61 -2.87
N LEU A 112 -14.61 -19.68 -1.67
CA LEU A 112 -13.72 -20.78 -1.25
C LEU A 112 -14.45 -22.13 -1.14
N GLY A 113 -15.77 -22.14 -1.02
CA GLY A 113 -16.59 -23.35 -1.05
C GLY A 113 -16.99 -23.80 -2.47
N THR A 114 -16.56 -23.08 -3.49
CA THR A 114 -16.95 -23.31 -4.89
C THR A 114 -15.80 -23.88 -5.71
N LYS A 115 -16.08 -24.14 -6.99
CA LYS A 115 -15.07 -24.55 -7.95
C LYS A 115 -14.52 -23.36 -8.72
N LEU A 116 -13.20 -23.29 -8.83
CA LEU A 116 -12.51 -22.29 -9.62
C LEU A 116 -12.20 -22.85 -11.01
N ALA A 117 -12.77 -22.24 -12.05
CA ALA A 117 -12.44 -22.54 -13.44
C ALA A 117 -11.26 -21.66 -13.91
N LEU A 118 -10.20 -22.30 -14.44
CA LEU A 118 -9.04 -21.63 -15.03
C LEU A 118 -8.65 -22.35 -16.33
N GLY A 119 -8.95 -21.71 -17.46
CA GLY A 119 -8.78 -22.33 -18.77
C GLY A 119 -9.62 -23.60 -18.89
N ASP A 120 -8.96 -24.71 -19.25
CA ASP A 120 -9.59 -26.03 -19.37
C ASP A 120 -9.59 -26.84 -18.05
N HIS A 121 -9.12 -26.23 -16.95
CA HIS A 121 -9.04 -26.87 -15.63
C HIS A 121 -10.11 -26.33 -14.68
N GLU A 122 -10.62 -27.22 -13.83
CA GLU A 122 -11.55 -26.89 -12.76
C GLU A 122 -10.98 -27.41 -11.44
N PHE A 123 -10.85 -26.53 -10.45
CA PHE A 123 -10.32 -26.84 -9.13
C PHE A 123 -11.43 -26.73 -8.09
N ASP A 124 -11.70 -27.83 -7.38
CA ASP A 124 -12.59 -27.80 -6.22
C ASP A 124 -11.82 -27.26 -5.01
N LEU A 125 -12.10 -26.01 -4.63
CA LEU A 125 -11.32 -25.29 -3.64
C LEU A 125 -11.45 -25.88 -2.23
N SER A 126 -12.43 -26.76 -1.98
CA SER A 126 -12.53 -27.50 -0.72
C SER A 126 -11.36 -28.47 -0.48
N TYR A 127 -10.61 -28.84 -1.53
CA TYR A 127 -9.39 -29.64 -1.41
C TYR A 127 -8.11 -28.82 -1.20
N VAL A 128 -8.20 -27.49 -1.25
CA VAL A 128 -7.03 -26.64 -0.98
C VAL A 128 -6.63 -26.78 0.48
N LYS A 129 -5.33 -26.95 0.70
CA LYS A 129 -4.71 -27.01 2.02
C LYS A 129 -3.57 -26.01 2.08
N LEU A 130 -3.54 -25.21 3.13
CA LEU A 130 -2.49 -24.21 3.35
C LEU A 130 -1.62 -24.63 4.53
N GLY A 131 -0.34 -24.88 4.27
CA GLY A 131 0.67 -24.82 5.31
C GLY A 131 0.93 -23.35 5.64
N MET A 132 0.83 -22.98 6.92
CA MET A 132 0.97 -21.59 7.36
C MET A 132 2.14 -21.49 8.34
N ARG A 133 3.14 -20.67 8.02
CA ARG A 133 4.28 -20.41 8.90
C ARG A 133 4.35 -18.93 9.22
N VAL A 134 4.13 -18.59 10.48
CA VAL A 134 4.25 -17.22 10.95
C VAL A 134 5.73 -16.83 11.06
N ASP A 135 6.10 -15.77 10.36
CA ASP A 135 7.36 -15.07 10.53
C ASP A 135 7.12 -13.82 11.40
N GLN A 136 7.43 -13.94 12.69
CA GLN A 136 7.29 -12.87 13.67
C GLN A 136 8.25 -11.71 13.41
N GLY A 137 9.40 -11.97 12.78
CA GLY A 137 10.34 -10.94 12.36
C GLY A 137 9.74 -10.06 11.27
N LYS A 138 8.91 -10.67 10.40
CA LYS A 138 8.17 -10.02 9.31
C LYS A 138 6.79 -9.51 9.63
N ALA A 139 6.21 -9.96 10.74
CA ALA A 139 4.77 -9.88 10.97
C ALA A 139 3.99 -10.36 9.74
N ARG A 140 4.43 -11.48 9.12
CA ARG A 140 3.81 -12.08 7.94
C ARG A 140 3.62 -13.57 8.11
N ILE A 141 2.76 -14.15 7.28
CA ILE A 141 2.50 -15.58 7.15
C ILE A 141 3.05 -16.04 5.81
N ASP A 142 4.03 -16.93 5.83
CA ASP A 142 4.43 -17.65 4.63
C ASP A 142 3.47 -18.82 4.41
N ILE A 143 3.10 -19.01 3.14
CA ILE A 143 2.09 -19.96 2.72
C ILE A 143 2.72 -21.05 1.86
N ALA A 144 2.43 -22.30 2.19
CA ALA A 144 2.63 -23.45 1.32
C ALA A 144 1.26 -23.93 0.84
N ALA A 145 0.89 -23.59 -0.38
CA ALA A 145 -0.40 -23.94 -0.96
C ALA A 145 -0.34 -25.33 -1.63
N TYR A 146 -1.28 -26.19 -1.28
CA TYR A 146 -1.46 -27.51 -1.87
C TYR A 146 -2.87 -27.67 -2.42
N HIS A 147 -2.96 -28.31 -3.58
CA HIS A 147 -4.17 -28.92 -4.11
C HIS A 147 -3.77 -30.23 -4.81
N PRO A 148 -4.53 -31.33 -4.71
CA PRO A 148 -4.17 -32.61 -5.33
C PRO A 148 -3.89 -32.48 -6.84
N ASP A 149 -4.65 -31.63 -7.55
CA ASP A 149 -4.51 -31.46 -9.00
C ASP A 149 -3.34 -30.58 -9.43
N PHE A 150 -2.59 -29.98 -8.49
CA PHE A 150 -1.39 -29.21 -8.84
C PHE A 150 -0.37 -30.05 -9.61
N LEU A 151 -0.31 -31.36 -9.40
CA LEU A 151 0.56 -32.26 -10.15
C LEU A 151 0.26 -32.30 -11.67
N PHE A 152 -0.93 -31.90 -12.10
CA PHE A 152 -1.40 -32.02 -13.48
C PHE A 152 -1.42 -30.71 -14.26
N VAL A 153 -1.03 -29.60 -13.63
CA VAL A 153 -1.02 -28.27 -14.25
C VAL A 153 0.35 -27.63 -14.14
N ASP A 154 0.60 -26.63 -14.99
CA ASP A 154 1.85 -25.87 -14.96
C ASP A 154 1.98 -24.98 -13.72
N GLU A 155 3.19 -24.49 -13.46
CA GLU A 155 3.48 -23.65 -12.30
C GLU A 155 2.66 -22.36 -12.28
N GLN A 156 2.41 -21.76 -13.44
CA GLN A 156 1.66 -20.51 -13.55
C GLN A 156 0.21 -20.70 -13.07
N THR A 157 -0.43 -21.80 -13.49
CA THR A 157 -1.78 -22.15 -13.06
C THR A 157 -1.83 -22.44 -11.56
N ARG A 158 -0.83 -23.14 -11.00
CA ARG A 158 -0.75 -23.38 -9.54
C ARG A 158 -0.67 -22.07 -8.76
N LEU A 159 0.17 -21.14 -9.21
CA LEU A 159 0.31 -19.82 -8.61
C LEU A 159 -0.96 -18.99 -8.75
N GLN A 160 -1.66 -19.07 -9.88
CA GLN A 160 -2.97 -18.42 -10.06
C GLN A 160 -4.02 -18.97 -9.10
N VAL A 161 -4.15 -20.28 -8.95
CA VAL A 161 -5.07 -20.89 -7.97
C VAL A 161 -4.72 -20.42 -6.55
N ALA A 162 -3.44 -20.50 -6.16
CA ALA A 162 -3.01 -20.08 -4.83
C ALA A 162 -3.29 -18.59 -4.58
N GLY A 163 -2.97 -17.72 -5.53
CA GLY A 163 -3.24 -16.28 -5.45
C GLY A 163 -4.72 -15.96 -5.34
N THR A 164 -5.57 -16.59 -6.17
CA THR A 164 -7.03 -16.41 -6.12
C THR A 164 -7.59 -16.84 -4.77
N VAL A 165 -7.16 -17.99 -4.23
CA VAL A 165 -7.58 -18.48 -2.91
C VAL A 165 -7.21 -17.48 -1.81
N LEU A 166 -6.00 -16.92 -1.86
CA LEU A 166 -5.56 -15.93 -0.86
C LEU A 166 -6.38 -14.64 -0.94
N VAL A 167 -6.65 -14.14 -2.14
CA VAL A 167 -7.47 -12.93 -2.35
C VAL A 167 -8.92 -13.18 -1.94
N TRP A 168 -9.51 -14.34 -2.22
CA TRP A 168 -10.85 -14.67 -1.74
C TRP A 168 -10.90 -14.85 -0.22
N ALA A 169 -9.86 -15.40 0.40
CA ALA A 169 -9.80 -15.55 1.85
C ALA A 169 -9.62 -14.22 2.61
N LEU A 170 -8.86 -13.27 2.09
CA LEU A 170 -8.42 -12.07 2.82
C LEU A 170 -8.78 -10.74 2.16
N GLY A 171 -8.98 -10.72 0.85
CA GLY A 171 -8.96 -9.50 0.05
C GLY A 171 -7.54 -9.07 -0.30
N GLU A 172 -7.43 -8.26 -1.35
CA GLU A 172 -6.13 -7.87 -1.93
C GLU A 172 -5.25 -7.07 -0.95
N ASP A 173 -5.86 -6.15 -0.17
CA ASP A 173 -5.10 -5.33 0.78
C ASP A 173 -4.52 -6.18 1.93
N ASP A 174 -5.27 -7.14 2.48
CA ASP A 174 -4.77 -7.98 3.57
C ASP A 174 -3.79 -9.06 3.11
N VAL A 175 -3.92 -9.54 1.86
CA VAL A 175 -2.85 -10.32 1.23
C VAL A 175 -1.55 -9.51 1.21
N ALA A 176 -1.59 -8.26 0.72
CA ALA A 176 -0.40 -7.41 0.63
C ALA A 176 0.20 -7.05 2.00
N ARG A 177 -0.64 -6.91 3.04
CA ARG A 177 -0.19 -6.65 4.42
C ARG A 177 0.50 -7.86 5.03
N TRP A 178 -0.18 -9.01 5.02
CA TRP A 178 0.10 -10.09 5.97
C TRP A 178 0.68 -11.34 5.34
N ILE A 179 0.56 -11.53 4.03
CA ILE A 179 1.10 -12.72 3.37
C ILE A 179 2.54 -12.47 2.93
N GLY A 180 3.44 -13.37 3.32
CA GLY A 180 4.85 -13.38 2.94
C GLY A 180 5.08 -14.20 1.68
N ASP A 181 6.04 -15.12 1.76
CA ASP A 181 6.37 -15.99 0.63
C ASP A 181 5.25 -17.00 0.38
N VAL A 182 4.83 -17.13 -0.88
CA VAL A 182 3.86 -18.15 -1.32
C VAL A 182 4.59 -19.20 -2.13
N THR A 183 4.53 -20.44 -1.66
CA THR A 183 5.15 -21.60 -2.30
C THR A 183 4.10 -22.64 -2.64
N ILE A 184 4.38 -23.44 -3.68
CA ILE A 184 3.51 -24.53 -4.08
C ILE A 184 4.03 -25.84 -3.51
N ALA A 185 3.19 -26.51 -2.72
CA ALA A 185 3.48 -27.81 -2.15
C ALA A 185 2.93 -28.92 -3.06
N ILE A 186 3.78 -29.92 -3.35
CA ILE A 186 3.42 -31.09 -4.15
C ILE A 186 2.77 -32.19 -3.30
N GLU A 187 3.10 -32.22 -2.01
CA GLU A 187 2.47 -33.07 -1.00
C GLU A 187 1.69 -32.21 -0.01
N ALA A 188 0.60 -32.76 0.55
CA ALA A 188 -0.19 -32.05 1.53
C ALA A 188 0.66 -31.74 2.79
N PRO A 189 0.74 -30.48 3.26
CA PRO A 189 1.45 -30.16 4.49
C PRO A 189 0.84 -30.90 5.69
N MET A 190 1.67 -31.31 6.65
CA MET A 190 1.23 -32.14 7.79
C MET A 190 0.20 -31.43 8.67
N ASP A 191 0.45 -30.16 9.02
CA ASP A 191 -0.43 -29.33 9.85
C ASP A 191 -1.19 -28.30 9.00
N ALA A 192 -1.68 -28.70 7.84
CA ALA A 192 -2.36 -27.79 6.93
C ALA A 192 -3.75 -27.39 7.43
N LEU A 193 -4.09 -26.11 7.23
CA LEU A 193 -5.41 -25.56 7.52
C LEU A 193 -6.16 -25.26 6.21
N PRO A 194 -7.50 -25.34 6.21
CA PRO A 194 -8.29 -24.88 5.08
C PRO A 194 -8.21 -23.35 4.92
N PRO A 195 -8.38 -22.81 3.70
CA PRO A 195 -8.24 -21.37 3.43
C PRO A 195 -9.18 -20.46 4.23
N ASN A 196 -10.37 -20.93 4.59
CA ASN A 196 -11.34 -20.13 5.34
C ASN A 196 -10.88 -19.77 6.77
N LEU A 197 -9.88 -20.46 7.33
CA LEU A 197 -9.29 -20.11 8.63
C LEU A 197 -8.22 -19.01 8.53
N LEU A 198 -7.78 -18.65 7.32
CA LEU A 198 -6.67 -17.71 7.13
C LEU A 198 -6.95 -16.33 7.71
N ALA A 199 -8.18 -15.81 7.59
CA ALA A 199 -8.57 -14.52 8.17
C ALA A 199 -8.40 -14.50 9.70
N SER A 200 -8.77 -15.59 10.39
CA SER A 200 -8.59 -15.71 11.84
C SER A 200 -7.11 -15.80 12.24
N VAL A 201 -6.27 -16.46 11.44
CA VAL A 201 -4.81 -16.50 11.68
C VAL A 201 -4.20 -15.11 11.51
N VAL A 202 -4.59 -14.39 10.46
CA VAL A 202 -4.17 -12.99 10.23
C VAL A 202 -4.57 -12.10 11.40
N GLU A 203 -5.82 -12.21 11.89
CA GLU A 203 -6.28 -11.41 13.04
C GLU A 203 -5.40 -11.63 14.29
N GLN A 204 -5.03 -12.89 14.58
CA GLN A 204 -4.15 -13.21 15.71
C GLN A 204 -2.75 -12.61 15.59
N ILE A 205 -2.23 -12.50 14.35
CA ILE A 205 -0.92 -11.92 14.07
C ILE A 205 -0.99 -10.39 14.08
N ALA A 206 -2.10 -9.81 13.65
CA ALA A 206 -2.31 -8.37 13.64
C ALA A 206 -2.53 -7.79 15.04
N GLU A 207 -3.08 -8.58 15.97
CA GLU A 207 -3.42 -8.15 17.34
C GLU A 207 -2.27 -7.41 18.07
N PRO A 208 -1.03 -7.93 18.15
CA PRO A 208 0.06 -7.28 18.87
C PRO A 208 0.45 -5.92 18.26
N PHE A 209 0.05 -5.66 17.01
CA PHE A 209 0.48 -4.52 16.22
C PHE A 209 -0.60 -3.45 16.04
N ARG A 210 -1.79 -3.61 16.62
CA ARG A 210 -2.90 -2.63 16.49
C ARG A 210 -2.53 -1.20 16.85
N GLN A 211 -1.63 -1.01 17.82
CA GLN A 211 -1.19 0.32 18.26
C GLN A 211 0.04 0.83 17.49
N GLY A 212 0.59 0.02 16.57
CA GLY A 212 1.89 0.23 15.95
C GLY A 212 3.04 0.05 16.95
N ALA A 213 4.15 -0.51 16.49
CA ALA A 213 5.37 -0.61 17.29
C ALA A 213 6.51 0.21 16.65
N TRP A 214 7.48 0.58 17.48
CA TRP A 214 8.75 1.12 17.02
C TRP A 214 9.86 0.13 17.37
N LEU A 215 10.51 -0.42 16.35
CA LEU A 215 11.70 -1.24 16.53
C LEU A 215 12.93 -0.34 16.55
N LYS A 216 13.85 -0.59 17.48
CA LYS A 216 15.13 0.09 17.56
C LYS A 216 16.24 -0.86 17.14
N GLY A 217 17.14 -0.35 16.32
CA GLY A 217 18.36 -1.05 15.92
C GLY A 217 19.57 -0.17 16.14
N GLU A 218 20.73 -0.82 16.25
CA GLU A 218 22.03 -0.18 16.30
C GLU A 218 22.86 -0.63 15.09
N GLY A 219 23.69 0.26 14.59
CA GLY A 219 24.50 0.01 13.42
C GLY A 219 25.74 0.89 13.38
N ARG A 220 26.37 0.93 12.21
CA ARG A 220 27.50 1.82 11.95
C ARG A 220 27.24 2.64 10.70
N THR A 221 27.65 3.91 10.72
CA THR A 221 27.64 4.75 9.52
C THR A 221 28.68 4.27 8.51
N PRO A 222 28.67 4.76 7.25
CA PRO A 222 29.72 4.46 6.28
C PRO A 222 31.13 4.84 6.75
N ARG A 223 31.24 5.76 7.71
CA ARG A 223 32.51 6.16 8.36
C ARG A 223 32.88 5.28 9.56
N GLY A 224 32.06 4.30 9.90
CA GLY A 224 32.29 3.34 10.96
C GLY A 224 31.86 3.79 12.36
N HIS A 225 31.26 4.98 12.50
CA HIS A 225 30.79 5.51 13.78
C HIS A 225 29.46 4.86 14.20
N PRO A 226 29.13 4.80 15.50
CA PRO A 226 27.84 4.32 15.97
C PRO A 226 26.67 5.04 15.30
N ALA A 227 25.62 4.28 14.97
CA ALA A 227 24.37 4.79 14.45
C ALA A 227 23.19 4.13 15.16
N GLN A 228 22.11 4.88 15.32
CA GLN A 228 20.84 4.37 15.82
C GLN A 228 19.79 4.47 14.72
N ILE A 229 19.06 3.39 14.53
CA ILE A 229 17.92 3.33 13.62
C ILE A 229 16.65 3.05 14.43
N THR A 230 15.54 3.66 14.05
CA THR A 230 14.24 3.35 14.64
C THR A 230 13.20 3.31 13.54
N VAL A 231 12.50 2.19 13.43
CA VAL A 231 11.58 1.88 12.32
C VAL A 231 10.20 1.58 12.87
N ARG A 232 9.17 2.11 12.23
CA ARG A 232 7.78 1.79 12.53
C ARG A 232 7.46 0.38 11.99
N PHE A 233 6.86 -0.47 12.82
CA PHE A 233 6.65 -1.88 12.51
C PHE A 233 5.31 -2.44 13.03
N PRO A 234 4.64 -3.30 12.24
CA PRO A 234 4.79 -3.39 10.80
C PRO A 234 4.31 -2.08 10.17
N LEU A 235 4.81 -1.77 8.99
CA LEU A 235 4.35 -0.61 8.23
C LEU A 235 3.86 -1.08 6.87
N HIS A 236 2.56 -0.98 6.67
CA HIS A 236 1.93 -1.37 5.42
C HIS A 236 1.51 -0.15 4.61
N ARG A 237 1.81 -0.19 3.32
CA ARG A 237 1.36 0.84 2.36
C ARG A 237 -0.17 0.91 2.31
N GLN A 238 -0.82 -0.22 2.49
CA GLN A 238 -2.27 -0.38 2.41
C GLN A 238 -3.00 0.46 3.47
N ASP A 239 -2.33 0.86 4.55
CA ASP A 239 -2.88 1.76 5.58
C ASP A 239 -2.76 3.24 5.18
N HIS A 240 -1.91 3.53 4.19
CA HIS A 240 -1.59 4.86 3.67
C HIS A 240 -1.62 4.88 2.13
N PRO A 241 -2.74 4.47 1.49
CA PRO A 241 -2.76 4.15 0.06
C PRO A 241 -2.45 5.33 -0.87
N LEU A 242 -2.64 6.58 -0.41
CA LEU A 242 -2.36 7.79 -1.19
C LEU A 242 -0.91 8.27 -1.07
N PHE A 243 -0.13 7.70 -0.16
CA PHE A 243 1.17 8.27 0.19
C PHE A 243 2.23 7.74 -0.78
N ASP A 244 2.28 8.33 -1.97
CA ASP A 244 3.15 7.90 -3.07
C ASP A 244 4.48 8.65 -3.12
N LEU A 245 4.74 9.57 -2.18
CA LEU A 245 5.96 10.37 -2.13
C LEU A 245 6.82 9.95 -0.94
N HIS A 246 8.01 9.42 -1.21
CA HIS A 246 9.05 9.30 -0.19
C HIS A 246 9.62 10.69 0.08
N VAL A 247 9.70 11.10 1.35
CA VAL A 247 10.30 12.36 1.78
C VAL A 247 11.36 12.06 2.84
N SER A 248 12.55 12.65 2.70
CA SER A 248 13.59 12.61 3.72
C SER A 248 13.93 14.00 4.22
N ILE A 249 14.00 14.16 5.54
CA ILE A 249 14.39 15.40 6.22
C ILE A 249 15.69 15.14 6.96
N THR A 250 16.76 15.79 6.54
CA THR A 250 18.07 15.69 7.18
C THR A 250 18.32 16.94 8.02
N LEU A 251 18.53 16.75 9.33
CA LEU A 251 18.84 17.81 10.29
C LEU A 251 20.19 17.55 10.95
N PRO A 252 21.15 18.49 10.84
CA PRO A 252 22.39 18.41 11.60
C PRO A 252 22.16 18.71 13.08
N TYR A 253 22.98 18.16 13.98
CA TYR A 253 23.00 18.56 15.39
C TYR A 253 24.39 18.99 15.84
N ALA A 254 24.43 20.01 16.70
CA ALA A 254 25.65 20.65 17.18
C ALA A 254 26.22 19.96 18.43
N HIS A 255 25.38 19.35 19.27
CA HIS A 255 25.78 18.77 20.54
C HIS A 255 25.74 17.25 20.48
N SER A 256 26.90 16.62 20.66
CA SER A 256 27.04 15.17 20.63
C SER A 256 27.96 14.63 21.71
N GLY A 257 27.70 13.38 22.13
CA GLY A 257 28.51 12.64 23.08
C GLY A 257 29.78 12.04 22.44
N PRO A 258 30.57 11.27 23.21
CA PRO A 258 31.77 10.59 22.71
C PRO A 258 31.52 9.62 21.55
N ASP A 259 30.31 9.06 21.48
CA ASP A 259 29.81 8.18 20.42
C ASP A 259 29.29 8.94 19.19
N ARG A 260 29.35 10.28 19.22
CA ARG A 260 28.80 11.22 18.23
C ARG A 260 27.28 11.16 18.08
N LEU A 261 26.56 10.60 19.04
CA LEU A 261 25.10 10.66 19.09
C LEU A 261 24.64 11.95 19.77
N PRO A 262 23.43 12.47 19.46
CA PRO A 262 22.97 13.75 19.97
C PRO A 262 22.73 13.68 21.47
N VAL A 263 23.20 14.69 22.19
CA VAL A 263 22.90 14.93 23.61
C VAL A 263 22.13 16.25 23.75
N ALA A 264 21.62 16.53 24.95
CA ALA A 264 20.96 17.81 25.19
C ALA A 264 21.93 18.99 24.97
N PRO A 265 21.48 20.11 24.37
CA PRO A 265 20.10 20.42 23.97
C PRO A 265 19.65 19.84 22.62
N SER A 266 20.56 19.37 21.76
CA SER A 266 20.22 18.88 20.41
C SER A 266 19.21 17.73 20.41
N SER A 267 19.34 16.77 21.33
CA SER A 267 18.41 15.65 21.41
C SER A 267 16.97 16.09 21.72
N GLU A 268 16.80 17.16 22.51
CA GLU A 268 15.49 17.71 22.86
C GLU A 268 14.88 18.45 21.67
N ALA A 269 15.68 19.26 20.96
CA ALA A 269 15.24 19.96 19.75
C ALA A 269 14.83 18.98 18.65
N LEU A 270 15.59 17.89 18.45
CA LEU A 270 15.25 16.84 17.49
C LEU A 270 13.94 16.12 17.86
N ARG A 271 13.72 15.84 19.15
CA ARG A 271 12.46 15.24 19.63
C ARG A 271 11.27 16.18 19.39
N ALA A 272 11.43 17.48 19.62
CA ALA A 272 10.38 18.45 19.36
C ALA A 272 10.02 18.53 17.86
N VAL A 273 10.99 18.36 16.97
CA VAL A 273 10.74 18.25 15.52
C VAL A 273 9.99 16.97 15.18
N GLU A 274 10.40 15.84 15.75
CA GLU A 274 9.73 14.55 15.57
C GLU A 274 8.26 14.60 16.01
N GLU A 275 7.98 15.16 17.18
CA GLU A 275 6.61 15.35 17.69
C GLU A 275 5.75 16.25 16.79
N ARG A 276 6.36 17.20 16.07
CA ARG A 276 5.66 18.04 15.09
C ARG A 276 5.39 17.25 13.82
N ILE A 277 6.36 16.47 13.34
CA ILE A 277 6.22 15.60 12.17
C ILE A 277 5.08 14.59 12.38
N GLU A 278 5.03 13.92 13.53
CA GLU A 278 4.01 12.90 13.82
C GLU A 278 2.58 13.47 13.90
N LYS A 279 2.43 14.80 14.03
CA LYS A 279 1.13 15.49 14.06
C LYS A 279 0.71 16.04 12.70
N LEU A 280 1.54 15.91 11.66
CA LEU A 280 1.19 16.39 10.33
C LEU A 280 0.17 15.47 9.68
N ASP A 281 -0.90 16.06 9.16
CA ASP A 281 -1.82 15.35 8.29
C ASP A 281 -1.19 15.16 6.91
N GLY A 282 -1.47 14.01 6.28
CA GLY A 282 -1.00 13.73 4.92
C GLY A 282 0.44 13.20 4.83
N ALA A 283 1.09 12.88 5.94
CA ALA A 283 2.33 12.11 5.96
C ALA A 283 2.36 11.08 7.10
N VAL A 284 3.20 10.05 6.94
CA VAL A 284 3.52 9.07 7.98
C VAL A 284 5.03 8.99 8.14
N LEU A 285 5.52 9.21 9.36
CA LEU A 285 6.92 8.96 9.70
C LEU A 285 7.12 7.45 9.84
N PHE A 286 8.08 6.90 9.08
CA PHE A 286 8.35 5.47 9.14
C PHE A 286 9.71 5.12 9.72
N LEU A 287 10.70 5.99 9.57
CA LEU A 287 12.09 5.68 9.91
C LEU A 287 12.80 6.93 10.42
N ARG A 288 13.62 6.73 11.45
CA ARG A 288 14.64 7.68 11.87
C ARG A 288 16.00 7.02 11.83
N GLU A 289 16.98 7.74 11.32
CA GLU A 289 18.39 7.37 11.37
C GLU A 289 19.17 8.45 12.09
N THR A 290 20.04 8.07 13.02
CA THR A 290 20.87 9.00 13.79
C THR A 290 22.31 8.55 13.75
N GLY A 291 23.20 9.43 13.33
CA GLY A 291 24.63 9.16 13.33
C GLY A 291 25.38 10.25 12.59
N ASP A 292 26.70 10.31 12.80
CA ASP A 292 27.58 11.23 12.06
C ASP A 292 27.17 12.72 12.13
N GLY A 293 26.60 13.16 13.26
CA GLY A 293 26.15 14.55 13.41
C GLY A 293 24.81 14.87 12.74
N LEU A 294 24.09 13.85 12.22
CA LEU A 294 22.85 14.01 11.49
C LEU A 294 21.72 13.15 12.09
N ARG A 295 20.50 13.69 12.08
CA ARG A 295 19.24 12.96 12.19
C ARG A 295 18.54 13.02 10.84
N VAL A 296 18.21 11.87 10.28
CA VAL A 296 17.39 11.77 9.07
C VAL A 296 16.04 11.18 9.45
N PHE A 297 14.96 11.89 9.11
CA PHE A 297 13.59 11.38 9.19
C PHE A 297 13.16 10.96 7.78
N HIS A 298 12.60 9.77 7.65
CA HIS A 298 12.03 9.31 6.40
C HIS A 298 10.52 9.11 6.56
N LEU A 299 9.77 9.69 5.63
CA LEU A 299 8.32 9.72 5.64
C LEU A 299 7.78 9.25 4.29
N TYR A 300 6.53 8.81 4.29
CA TYR A 300 5.69 8.79 3.07
C TYR A 300 4.60 9.84 3.19
N ALA A 301 4.34 10.55 2.09
CA ALA A 301 3.41 11.67 2.03
C ALA A 301 2.46 11.56 0.84
N ASP A 302 1.25 12.09 1.01
CA ASP A 302 0.30 12.32 -0.10
C ASP A 302 0.81 13.49 -0.96
N PRO A 303 1.15 13.26 -2.25
CA PRO A 303 1.61 14.33 -3.14
C PRO A 303 0.55 15.41 -3.40
N ASP A 304 -0.73 15.14 -3.14
CA ASP A 304 -1.82 16.11 -3.31
C ASP A 304 -2.02 17.03 -2.08
N SER A 305 -1.31 16.73 -0.98
CA SER A 305 -1.34 17.50 0.27
C SER A 305 -0.34 18.68 0.29
N ALA A 306 -0.44 19.54 1.30
CA ALA A 306 0.49 20.64 1.51
C ALA A 306 1.75 20.22 2.31
N VAL A 307 1.85 18.96 2.73
CA VAL A 307 2.77 18.53 3.79
C VAL A 307 4.24 18.76 3.44
N VAL A 308 4.64 18.61 2.18
CA VAL A 308 6.04 18.84 1.75
C VAL A 308 6.47 20.28 2.03
N ALA A 309 5.60 21.25 1.77
CA ALA A 309 5.89 22.65 2.04
C ALA A 309 5.97 22.94 3.56
N GLU A 310 5.20 22.24 4.37
CA GLU A 310 5.28 22.32 5.84
C GLU A 310 6.60 21.72 6.36
N LEU A 311 7.05 20.61 5.76
CA LEU A 311 8.34 20.00 6.06
C LEU A 311 9.52 20.89 5.64
N ASP A 312 9.43 21.56 4.49
CA ASP A 312 10.42 22.57 4.07
C ASP A 312 10.53 23.71 5.08
N GLN A 313 9.40 24.24 5.54
CA GLN A 313 9.37 25.28 6.57
C GLN A 313 9.96 24.79 7.89
N LEU A 314 9.65 23.55 8.29
CA LEU A 314 10.19 22.93 9.50
C LEU A 314 11.71 22.78 9.44
N ALA A 315 12.24 22.32 8.29
CA ALA A 315 13.68 22.18 8.08
C ALA A 315 14.39 23.53 7.98
N ALA A 316 13.76 24.54 7.38
CA ALA A 316 14.30 25.90 7.30
C ALA A 316 14.36 26.61 8.66
N ALA A 317 13.45 26.28 9.57
CA ALA A 317 13.41 26.81 10.93
C ALA A 317 14.39 26.10 11.89
N TRP A 318 15.16 25.12 11.42
CA TRP A 318 16.07 24.35 12.25
C TRP A 318 17.26 25.22 12.75
N PRO A 319 17.53 25.28 14.07
CA PRO A 319 18.51 26.22 14.62
C PRO A 319 19.97 25.72 14.55
N GLU A 320 20.21 24.43 14.37
CA GLU A 320 21.56 23.82 14.49
C GLU A 320 22.22 23.55 13.13
N GLY A 321 21.89 24.34 12.12
CA GLY A 321 22.49 24.28 10.79
C GLY A 321 21.46 24.19 9.68
N LYS A 322 21.91 23.86 8.48
CA LYS A 322 21.04 23.81 7.31
C LYS A 322 20.28 22.48 7.26
N GLY A 323 19.00 22.51 7.60
CA GLY A 323 18.08 21.41 7.31
C GLY A 323 17.91 21.21 5.81
N LYS A 324 17.70 19.97 5.38
CA LYS A 324 17.46 19.61 3.98
C LYS A 324 16.24 18.72 3.87
N VAL A 325 15.36 19.02 2.92
CA VAL A 325 14.25 18.15 2.52
C VAL A 325 14.51 17.66 1.10
N GLU A 326 14.30 16.38 0.88
CA GLU A 326 14.28 15.77 -0.45
C GLU A 326 13.01 14.95 -0.59
N SER A 327 12.42 14.96 -1.77
CA SER A 327 11.25 14.15 -2.08
C SER A 327 11.41 13.43 -3.40
N ARG A 328 10.85 12.21 -3.47
CA ARG A 328 10.88 11.35 -4.65
C ARG A 328 9.57 10.59 -4.76
N HIS A 329 9.02 10.55 -5.97
CA HIS A 329 7.87 9.69 -6.27
C HIS A 329 8.28 8.22 -6.12
N ASP A 330 7.63 7.51 -5.21
CA ASP A 330 7.89 6.11 -4.84
C ASP A 330 6.57 5.42 -4.45
N PRO A 331 5.63 5.23 -5.39
CA PRO A 331 4.33 4.65 -5.12
C PRO A 331 4.43 3.18 -4.69
N ALA A 332 5.49 2.47 -5.09
CA ALA A 332 5.70 1.08 -4.66
C ALA A 332 6.39 0.95 -3.30
N TRP A 333 6.66 2.07 -2.60
CA TRP A 333 7.36 2.09 -1.32
C TRP A 333 8.70 1.33 -1.34
N ARG A 334 9.44 1.42 -2.44
CA ARG A 334 10.70 0.67 -2.66
C ARG A 334 11.78 1.09 -1.68
N THR A 335 11.74 2.35 -1.22
CA THR A 335 12.72 2.88 -0.26
C THR A 335 12.73 2.14 1.07
N VAL A 336 11.59 1.57 1.48
CA VAL A 336 11.46 0.89 2.77
C VAL A 336 11.54 -0.62 2.69
N GLN A 337 11.64 -1.20 1.49
CA GLN A 337 11.75 -2.65 1.32
C GLN A 337 12.87 -3.27 2.18
N PRO A 338 14.08 -2.67 2.32
CA PRO A 338 15.12 -3.23 3.19
C PRO A 338 14.74 -3.28 4.68
N TYR A 339 13.74 -2.50 5.09
CA TYR A 339 13.26 -2.36 6.47
C TYR A 339 11.88 -2.99 6.69
N ARG A 340 11.29 -3.60 5.66
CA ARG A 340 10.25 -4.62 5.81
C ARG A 340 10.98 -5.89 6.27
N ILE A 341 11.53 -5.81 7.48
CA ILE A 341 12.15 -6.93 8.22
C ILE A 341 11.14 -8.05 8.25
#